data_AF-A0A9D8CGF0-F1
#
_entry.id   AF-A0A9D8CGF0-F1
#
_cell.length_a   1.000
_cell.length_b   1.000
_cell.length_c   1.000
_cell.angle_alpha   90.00
_cell.angle_beta   90.00
_cell.angle_gamma   90.00
#
_symmetry.space_group_name_H-M   'P 1'
#
loop_
_entity.id
_entity.type
_entity.pdbx_description
1 polymer ?
#
loop_
_entity_poly.entity_id
_entity_poly.type
_entity_poly.pdbx_seq_one_letter_code
_entity_poly.pdbx_strand_id
1 'polypeptide(L)'
;MSQERNAFWILLIHQLPPRPAYLRVKVWRRLQALGAVAIKNTVYALPESSEAIEDLQWLRREIAGAGGEAVVCEARFLDGLNDDEAIALFHAARDADYAPLIEAAEALARRKRPDAARLRRLLKRQAEIRAIDYFGAPAGARLAALLAEIAARGGKAAAA
;
A
#
# COMPACT_ATOMS: atom_id res chain seq x y z
N MET A 1 -5.06 -17.11 -26.92
CA MET A 1 -6.13 -17.45 -25.95
C MET A 1 -5.55 -17.37 -24.56
N SER A 2 -6.33 -16.83 -23.62
CA SER A 2 -6.02 -16.58 -22.18
C SER A 2 -5.21 -15.30 -21.94
N GLN A 3 -5.69 -14.25 -21.27
CA GLN A 3 -6.69 -14.16 -20.23
C GLN A 3 -7.48 -12.85 -20.36
N GLU A 4 -8.81 -12.91 -20.43
CA GLU A 4 -9.64 -11.82 -19.92
C GLU A 4 -9.42 -11.79 -18.42
N ARG A 5 -8.49 -10.96 -17.94
CA ARG A 5 -8.36 -10.72 -16.50
C ARG A 5 -9.54 -9.85 -16.07
N ASN A 6 -10.68 -10.47 -15.78
CA ASN A 6 -11.56 -9.92 -14.74
C ASN A 6 -10.66 -9.67 -13.54
N ALA A 7 -10.53 -8.42 -13.06
CA ALA A 7 -9.90 -8.21 -11.77
C ALA A 7 -10.82 -8.87 -10.74
N PHE A 8 -10.36 -9.99 -10.19
CA PHE A 8 -11.03 -10.62 -9.06
C PHE A 8 -10.54 -9.89 -7.81
N TRP A 9 -11.49 -9.41 -7.01
CA TRP A 9 -11.22 -8.69 -5.77
C TRP A 9 -11.47 -9.61 -4.59
N ILE A 10 -10.67 -9.48 -3.54
CA ILE A 10 -10.99 -10.05 -2.23
C ILE A 10 -11.42 -8.91 -1.33
N LEU A 11 -12.63 -9.02 -0.79
CA LEU A 11 -13.18 -8.03 0.12
C LEU A 11 -13.13 -8.55 1.55
N LEU A 12 -12.71 -7.69 2.48
CA LEU A 12 -12.98 -7.83 3.90
C LEU A 12 -14.10 -6.87 4.29
N ILE A 13 -15.21 -7.42 4.75
CA ILE A 13 -16.34 -6.68 5.32
C ILE A 13 -16.31 -6.92 6.82
N HIS A 14 -16.15 -5.86 7.62
CA HIS A 14 -16.02 -6.03 9.07
C HIS A 14 -16.99 -5.14 9.87
N GLN A 15 -17.37 -5.63 11.03
CA GLN A 15 -18.07 -4.87 12.06
C GLN A 15 -17.29 -5.03 13.37
N LEU A 16 -16.76 -3.91 13.87
CA LEU A 16 -15.99 -3.90 15.11
C LEU A 16 -16.88 -3.43 16.26
N PRO A 17 -16.76 -4.01 17.47
CA PRO A 17 -17.48 -3.55 18.63
C PRO A 17 -17.11 -2.09 18.95
N PRO A 18 -18.04 -1.31 19.53
CA PRO A 18 -17.81 0.11 19.83
C PRO A 18 -16.73 0.32 20.90
N ARG A 19 -16.47 -0.69 21.73
CA ARG A 19 -15.37 -0.71 22.70
C ARG A 19 -14.65 -2.06 22.65
N PRO A 20 -13.33 -2.07 22.88
CA PRO A 20 -12.46 -0.92 23.14
C PRO A 20 -12.01 -0.20 21.85
N ALA A 21 -11.83 1.13 21.93
CA ALA A 21 -11.51 1.96 20.75
C ALA A 21 -10.20 1.58 20.03
N TYR A 22 -9.25 0.97 20.75
CA TYR A 22 -7.97 0.56 20.16
C TYR A 22 -8.13 -0.51 19.08
N LEU A 23 -9.19 -1.31 19.12
CA LEU A 23 -9.41 -2.40 18.17
C LEU A 23 -9.55 -1.87 16.74
N ARG A 24 -10.26 -0.74 16.57
CA ARG A 24 -10.42 -0.07 15.27
C ARG A 24 -9.08 0.36 14.70
N VAL A 25 -8.23 0.97 15.53
CA VAL A 25 -6.89 1.42 15.13
C VAL A 25 -6.00 0.23 14.78
N LYS A 26 -6.09 -0.86 15.54
CA LYS A 26 -5.32 -2.09 15.30
C LYS A 26 -5.68 -2.72 13.94
N VAL A 27 -6.97 -2.92 13.68
CA VAL A 27 -7.47 -3.49 12.42
C VAL A 27 -7.12 -2.58 11.25
N TRP A 28 -7.33 -1.27 11.37
CA TRP A 28 -6.97 -0.31 10.33
C TRP A 28 -5.47 -0.35 10.01
N ARG A 29 -4.59 -0.36 11.02
CA ARG A 29 -3.14 -0.49 10.81
C ARG A 29 -2.77 -1.80 10.12
N ARG A 30 -3.43 -2.91 10.44
CA ARG A 30 -3.21 -4.20 9.77
C ARG A 30 -3.61 -4.11 8.30
N LEU A 31 -4.77 -3.53 8.00
CA LEU A 31 -5.24 -3.31 6.62
C LEU A 31 -4.29 -2.43 5.82
N GLN A 32 -3.78 -1.33 6.41
CA GLN A 32 -2.76 -0.49 5.77
C GLN A 32 -1.46 -1.26 5.51
N ALA A 33 -1.03 -2.11 6.44
CA ALA A 33 0.18 -2.94 6.26
C ALA A 33 0.01 -4.00 5.16
N LEU A 34 -1.22 -4.41 4.86
CA LEU A 34 -1.56 -5.29 3.74
C LEU A 34 -1.77 -4.51 2.44
N GLY A 35 -1.68 -3.18 2.42
CA GLY A 35 -2.01 -2.39 1.21
C GLY A 35 -3.50 -2.37 0.85
N ALA A 36 -4.39 -2.78 1.77
CA ALA A 36 -5.82 -2.82 1.51
C ALA A 36 -6.39 -1.39 1.45
N VAL A 37 -7.26 -1.14 0.48
CA VAL A 37 -7.95 0.14 0.33
C VAL A 37 -9.39 0.05 0.78
N ALA A 38 -9.89 1.12 1.40
CA ALA A 38 -11.30 1.21 1.77
C ALA A 38 -12.14 1.54 0.53
N ILE A 39 -13.03 0.64 0.15
CA ILE A 39 -14.06 0.88 -0.87
C ILE A 39 -15.26 1.61 -0.27
N LYS A 40 -15.63 1.23 0.95
CA LYS A 40 -16.58 1.92 1.84
C LYS A 40 -16.13 1.76 3.29
N ASN A 41 -16.76 2.48 4.22
CA ASN A 41 -16.33 2.61 5.63
C ASN A 41 -15.84 1.31 6.32
N THR A 42 -16.47 0.17 6.02
CA THR A 42 -16.17 -1.13 6.63
C THR A 42 -15.78 -2.20 5.61
N VAL A 43 -15.62 -1.81 4.34
CA VAL A 43 -15.36 -2.71 3.22
C VAL A 43 -14.00 -2.37 2.64
N TYR A 44 -13.07 -3.30 2.75
CA TYR A 44 -11.70 -3.14 2.26
C TYR A 44 -11.44 -4.13 1.14
N ALA A 45 -10.72 -3.69 0.10
CA ALA A 45 -10.38 -4.51 -1.04
C ALA A 45 -8.87 -4.77 -1.12
N LEU A 46 -8.54 -5.97 -1.61
CA LEU A 46 -7.24 -6.35 -2.13
C LEU A 46 -7.42 -7.00 -3.51
N PRO A 47 -6.44 -6.89 -4.41
CA PRO A 47 -6.41 -7.73 -5.60
C PRO A 47 -6.32 -9.21 -5.20
N GLU A 48 -6.99 -10.08 -5.96
CA GLU A 48 -6.98 -11.51 -5.68
C GLU A 48 -5.56 -12.08 -5.76
N SER A 49 -5.20 -12.77 -4.68
CA SER A 49 -3.99 -13.60 -4.56
C SER A 49 -4.17 -14.53 -3.36
N SER A 50 -3.49 -15.67 -3.38
CA SER A 50 -3.53 -16.60 -2.24
C SER A 50 -3.04 -15.97 -0.93
N GLU A 51 -2.03 -15.09 -1.03
CA GLU A 51 -1.50 -14.33 0.12
C GLU A 51 -2.55 -13.37 0.69
N ALA A 52 -3.24 -12.59 -0.16
CA ALA A 52 -4.31 -11.70 0.28
C ALA A 52 -5.47 -12.46 0.95
N ILE A 53 -5.85 -13.61 0.40
CA ILE A 53 -6.89 -14.47 0.98
C ILE A 53 -6.47 -14.94 2.39
N GLU A 54 -5.25 -15.46 2.53
CA GLU A 54 -4.73 -15.94 3.81
C GLU A 54 -4.64 -14.83 4.86
N ASP A 55 -4.08 -13.67 4.48
CA ASP A 55 -3.93 -12.52 5.37
C ASP A 55 -5.28 -11.98 5.85
N LEU A 56 -6.27 -11.85 4.95
CA LEU A 56 -7.61 -11.40 5.32
C LEU A 56 -8.37 -12.44 6.14
N GLN A 57 -8.18 -13.74 5.88
CA GLN A 57 -8.74 -14.79 6.72
C GLN A 57 -8.14 -14.76 8.14
N TRP A 58 -6.84 -14.51 8.27
CA TRP A 58 -6.19 -14.37 9.56
C TRP A 58 -6.70 -13.14 10.31
N LEU A 59 -6.81 -11.99 9.64
CA LEU A 59 -7.39 -10.77 10.21
C LEU A 59 -8.86 -10.97 10.61
N ARG A 60 -9.66 -11.70 9.81
CA ARG A 60 -11.04 -12.05 10.15
C ARG A 60 -11.13 -12.87 11.44
N ARG A 61 -10.21 -13.83 11.66
CA ARG A 61 -10.14 -14.58 12.93
C ARG A 61 -9.76 -13.69 14.11
N GLU A 62 -8.83 -12.77 13.91
CA GLU A 62 -8.43 -11.80 14.94
C GLU A 62 -9.61 -10.88 15.34
N ILE A 63 -10.35 -10.36 14.36
CA ILE A 63 -11.55 -9.56 14.59
C ILE A 63 -12.59 -10.35 15.38
N ALA A 64 -12.84 -11.61 15.00
CA ALA A 64 -13.77 -12.49 15.70
C ALA A 64 -13.33 -12.75 17.15
N GLY A 65 -12.04 -13.02 17.38
CA GLY A 65 -11.49 -13.20 18.72
C GLY A 65 -11.57 -11.96 19.61
N ALA A 66 -11.70 -10.77 19.03
CA ALA A 66 -11.89 -9.51 19.74
C ALA A 66 -13.38 -9.13 19.91
N GLY A 67 -14.32 -10.01 19.58
CA GLY A 67 -15.77 -9.78 19.70
C GLY A 67 -16.39 -8.95 18.57
N GLY A 68 -15.71 -8.85 17.42
CA GLY A 68 -16.27 -8.31 16.19
C GLY A 68 -16.74 -9.39 15.23
N GLU A 69 -17.29 -8.96 14.11
CA GLU A 69 -17.69 -9.83 13.01
C GLU A 69 -16.92 -9.43 11.75
N ALA A 70 -16.53 -10.42 10.94
CA ALA A 70 -15.96 -10.14 9.63
C ALA A 70 -16.24 -11.28 8.65
N VAL A 71 -16.40 -10.90 7.40
CA VAL A 71 -16.60 -11.78 6.25
C VAL A 71 -15.51 -11.48 5.22
N VAL A 72 -14.95 -12.55 4.65
CA VAL A 72 -14.04 -12.47 3.51
C VAL A 72 -14.76 -13.10 2.32
N CYS A 73 -14.83 -12.40 1.20
CA CYS A 73 -15.44 -12.93 -0.02
C CYS A 73 -14.68 -12.50 -1.26
N GLU A 74 -14.76 -13.35 -2.29
CA GLU A 74 -14.44 -12.96 -3.66
C GLU A 74 -15.54 -12.05 -4.17
N ALA A 75 -15.15 -11.02 -4.92
CA ALA A 75 -16.07 -10.04 -5.47
C ALA A 75 -15.69 -9.63 -6.90
N ARG A 76 -16.73 -9.25 -7.63
CA ARG A 76 -16.64 -8.50 -8.88
C ARG A 76 -17.54 -7.29 -8.74
N PHE A 77 -17.03 -6.12 -9.08
CA PHE A 77 -17.88 -4.92 -9.06
C PHE A 77 -18.81 -4.92 -10.26
N LEU A 78 -20.09 -4.61 -10.01
CA LEU A 78 -21.15 -4.65 -11.03
C LEU A 78 -21.69 -3.26 -11.38
N ASP A 79 -21.77 -2.36 -10.39
CA ASP A 79 -22.26 -1.00 -10.53
C ASP A 79 -21.75 -0.12 -9.36
N GLY A 80 -21.72 1.20 -9.56
CA GLY A 80 -21.34 2.22 -8.57
C GLY A 80 -19.84 2.32 -8.24
N LEU A 81 -19.06 1.30 -8.60
CA LEU A 81 -17.61 1.33 -8.64
C LEU A 81 -17.18 0.36 -9.75
N ASN A 82 -16.28 0.77 -10.63
CA ASN A 82 -15.65 -0.15 -11.59
C ASN A 82 -14.19 -0.46 -11.21
N ASP A 83 -13.58 -1.40 -11.93
CA ASP A 83 -12.22 -1.85 -11.63
C ASP A 83 -11.17 -0.72 -11.77
N ASP A 84 -11.32 0.17 -12.75
CA ASP A 84 -10.40 1.30 -12.94
C ASP A 84 -10.51 2.33 -11.80
N GLU A 85 -11.73 2.59 -11.33
CA GLU A 85 -11.97 3.44 -10.16
C GLU A 85 -11.42 2.80 -8.88
N ALA A 86 -11.58 1.48 -8.72
CA ALA A 86 -10.96 0.75 -7.62
C ALA A 86 -9.43 0.85 -7.68
N ILE A 87 -8.81 0.62 -8.84
CA ILE A 87 -7.36 0.80 -9.06
C ILE A 87 -6.93 2.24 -8.74
N ALA A 88 -7.72 3.25 -9.12
CA ALA A 88 -7.44 4.64 -8.79
C ALA A 88 -7.40 4.89 -7.27
N LEU A 89 -8.24 4.20 -6.48
CA LEU A 89 -8.15 4.23 -5.01
C LEU A 89 -6.83 3.64 -4.50
N PHE A 90 -6.33 2.56 -5.10
CA PHE A 90 -5.00 2.03 -4.78
C PHE A 90 -3.90 3.02 -5.14
N HIS A 91 -3.92 3.61 -6.33
CA HIS A 91 -2.96 4.63 -6.73
C HIS A 91 -2.97 5.80 -5.76
N ALA A 92 -4.14 6.36 -5.43
CA ALA A 92 -4.26 7.46 -4.48
C ALA A 92 -3.69 7.12 -3.09
N ALA A 93 -3.96 5.91 -2.58
CA ALA A 93 -3.45 5.46 -1.30
C ALA A 93 -1.92 5.31 -1.31
N ARG A 94 -1.35 4.72 -2.37
CA ARG A 94 0.10 4.55 -2.51
C ARG A 94 0.81 5.88 -2.79
N ASP A 95 0.21 6.76 -3.58
CA ASP A 95 0.73 8.10 -3.84
C ASP A 95 0.86 8.92 -2.55
N ALA A 96 -0.13 8.82 -1.64
CA ALA A 96 -0.07 9.44 -0.32
C ALA A 96 1.08 8.89 0.53
N ASP A 97 1.35 7.58 0.47
CA ASP A 97 2.47 6.95 1.18
C ASP A 97 3.83 7.35 0.59
N TYR A 98 3.92 7.53 -0.73
CA TYR A 98 5.14 7.97 -1.41
C TYR A 98 5.43 9.46 -1.25
N ALA A 99 4.42 10.31 -1.11
CA ALA A 99 4.57 11.77 -1.00
C ALA A 99 5.65 12.21 0.03
N PRO A 100 5.64 11.76 1.30
CA PRO A 100 6.66 12.16 2.27
C PRO A 100 8.08 11.67 1.92
N LEU A 101 8.20 10.54 1.20
CA LEU A 101 9.50 10.06 0.72
C LEU A 101 10.02 10.90 -0.44
N ILE A 102 9.14 11.35 -1.33
CA ILE A 102 9.48 12.26 -2.43
C ILE A 102 9.99 13.57 -1.87
N GLU A 103 9.28 14.19 -0.93
CA GLU A 103 9.74 15.42 -0.27
C GLU A 103 11.12 15.24 0.38
N ALA A 104 11.31 14.13 1.10
CA ALA A 104 12.58 13.81 1.75
C ALA A 104 13.71 13.56 0.74
N ALA A 105 13.42 12.93 -0.40
CA ALA A 105 14.35 12.68 -1.49
C ALA A 105 14.71 13.99 -2.21
N GLU A 106 13.75 14.88 -2.48
CA GLU A 106 13.98 16.19 -3.08
C GLU A 106 14.88 17.06 -2.17
N ALA A 107 14.61 17.07 -0.86
CA ALA A 107 15.46 17.75 0.11
C ALA A 107 16.90 17.20 0.13
N LEU A 108 17.06 15.88 -0.04
CA LEU A 108 18.37 15.24 -0.16
C LEU A 108 19.05 15.57 -1.50
N ALA A 109 18.28 15.65 -2.59
CA ALA A 109 18.76 15.97 -3.93
C ALA A 109 19.31 17.41 -4.04
N ARG A 110 18.85 18.34 -3.19
CA ARG A 110 19.39 19.71 -3.13
C ARG A 110 20.77 19.81 -2.48
N ARG A 111 21.25 18.77 -1.79
CA ARG A 111 22.57 18.78 -1.13
C ARG A 111 23.70 18.50 -2.13
N LYS A 112 24.79 19.27 -2.05
CA LYS A 112 26.01 19.06 -2.87
C LYS A 112 26.61 17.67 -2.67
N ARG A 113 26.64 17.18 -1.42
CA ARG A 113 27.05 15.82 -1.05
C ARG A 113 25.89 15.14 -0.34
N PRO A 114 25.10 14.30 -1.04
CA PRO A 114 23.99 13.57 -0.44
C PRO A 114 24.51 12.60 0.63
N ASP A 115 23.83 12.57 1.78
CA ASP A 115 24.11 11.61 2.84
C ASP A 115 23.69 10.18 2.43
N ALA A 116 24.67 9.29 2.35
CA ALA A 116 24.47 7.89 1.98
C ALA A 116 23.61 7.12 3.00
N ALA A 117 23.67 7.45 4.29
CA ALA A 117 22.83 6.82 5.30
C ALA A 117 21.36 7.19 5.11
N ARG A 118 21.08 8.47 4.83
CA ARG A 118 19.72 8.93 4.52
C ARG A 118 19.19 8.32 3.22
N LEU A 119 20.01 8.21 2.18
CA LEU A 119 19.64 7.53 0.93
C LEU A 119 19.26 6.06 1.17
N ARG A 120 20.08 5.31 1.92
CA ARG A 120 19.76 3.90 2.26
C ARG A 120 18.44 3.76 3.02
N ARG A 121 18.13 4.68 3.93
CA ARG A 121 16.85 4.70 4.65
C ARG A 121 15.67 4.93 3.70
N LEU A 122 15.79 5.86 2.74
CA LEU A 122 14.75 6.11 1.74
C LEU A 122 14.54 4.92 0.80
N LEU A 123 15.61 4.28 0.33
CA LEU A 123 15.52 3.05 -0.49
C LEU A 123 14.83 1.91 0.26
N LYS A 124 15.17 1.72 1.53
CA LYS A 124 14.50 0.71 2.37
C LYS A 124 13.00 1.01 2.48
N ARG A 125 12.63 2.26 2.81
CA ARG A 125 11.23 2.65 2.97
C ARG A 125 10.45 2.59 1.65
N GLN A 126 11.10 2.90 0.52
CA GLN A 126 10.52 2.71 -0.81
C GLN A 126 10.19 1.24 -1.06
N ALA A 127 11.10 0.31 -0.75
CA ALA A 127 10.88 -1.11 -0.92
C ALA A 127 9.72 -1.62 -0.07
N GLU A 128 9.57 -1.11 1.17
CA GLU A 128 8.44 -1.42 2.04
C GLU A 128 7.10 -1.00 1.43
N ILE A 129 6.99 0.22 0.88
CA ILE A 129 5.74 0.68 0.23
C ILE A 129 5.50 -0.09 -1.08
N ARG A 130 6.57 -0.37 -1.85
CA ARG A 130 6.48 -1.11 -3.11
C ARG A 130 5.95 -2.53 -2.93
N ALA A 131 6.22 -3.17 -1.78
CA ALA A 131 5.72 -4.51 -1.48
C ALA A 131 4.17 -4.58 -1.44
N ILE A 132 3.51 -3.45 -1.20
CA ILE A 132 2.05 -3.33 -1.15
C ILE A 132 1.49 -2.41 -2.26
N ASP A 133 2.33 -2.02 -3.22
CA ASP A 133 1.93 -1.26 -4.41
C ASP A 133 1.57 -2.22 -5.55
N TYR A 134 0.36 -2.77 -5.46
CA TYR A 134 -0.11 -3.82 -6.37
C TYR A 134 -0.27 -3.37 -7.82
N PHE A 135 -0.52 -2.09 -8.05
CA PHE A 135 -0.86 -1.53 -9.37
C PHE A 135 0.17 -0.53 -9.90
N GLY A 136 1.30 -0.36 -9.20
CA GLY A 136 2.40 0.50 -9.64
C GLY A 136 2.01 1.97 -9.70
N ALA A 137 1.78 2.58 -8.54
CA ALA A 137 1.34 3.96 -8.44
C ALA A 137 2.35 4.93 -9.09
N PRO A 138 1.88 5.99 -9.80
CA PRO A 138 2.75 6.92 -10.50
C PRO A 138 3.82 7.58 -9.62
N ALA A 139 3.50 7.90 -8.36
CA ALA A 139 4.48 8.48 -7.43
C ALA A 139 5.63 7.51 -7.10
N GLY A 140 5.38 6.20 -7.13
CA GLY A 140 6.40 5.17 -6.91
C GLY A 140 7.49 5.20 -7.99
N ALA A 141 7.08 5.34 -9.26
CA ALA A 141 8.00 5.50 -10.39
C ALA A 141 8.79 6.81 -10.30
N ARG A 142 8.13 7.93 -9.98
CA ARG A 142 8.80 9.23 -9.76
C ARG A 142 9.86 9.15 -8.65
N LEU A 143 9.52 8.54 -7.51
CA LEU A 143 10.45 8.38 -6.40
C LEU A 143 11.66 7.51 -6.80
N ALA A 144 11.42 6.43 -7.54
CA ALA A 144 12.49 5.54 -8.00
C ALA A 144 13.51 6.29 -8.88
N ALA A 145 13.03 7.10 -9.83
CA ALA A 145 13.89 7.92 -10.68
C ALA A 145 14.73 8.89 -9.85
N LEU A 146 14.10 9.62 -8.93
CA LEU A 146 14.77 10.59 -8.06
C LEU A 146 15.85 9.94 -7.17
N LEU A 147 15.56 8.78 -6.57
CA LEU A 147 16.54 8.07 -5.75
C LEU A 147 17.73 7.53 -6.56
N ALA A 148 17.49 7.08 -7.80
CA ALA A 148 18.54 6.64 -8.70
C ALA A 148 19.49 7.79 -9.09
N GLU A 149 18.97 8.97 -9.37
CA GLU A 149 19.76 10.18 -9.65
C GLU A 149 20.65 10.58 -8.46
N ILE A 150 20.09 10.56 -7.24
CA ILE A 150 20.83 10.86 -6.02
C ILE A 150 21.98 9.85 -5.83
N ALA A 151 21.71 8.57 -6.04
CA ALA A 151 22.70 7.50 -5.92
C ALA A 151 23.86 7.68 -6.91
N ALA A 152 23.56 7.97 -8.18
CA ALA A 152 24.56 8.18 -9.22
C ALA A 152 25.49 9.36 -8.90
N ARG A 153 24.96 10.45 -8.36
CA ARG A 153 25.77 11.61 -7.95
C ARG A 153 26.63 11.32 -6.71
N GLY A 154 26.09 10.58 -5.74
CA GLY A 154 26.84 10.15 -4.56
C GLY A 154 28.04 9.26 -4.89
N GLY A 155 27.88 8.35 -5.86
CA GLY A 155 28.99 7.50 -6.34
C GLY A 155 30.08 8.29 -7.06
N LYS A 156 29.71 9.26 -7.91
CA LYS A 156 30.68 10.13 -8.59
C LYS A 156 31.49 11.02 -7.63
N ALA A 157 30.87 11.49 -6.55
CA ALA A 157 31.54 12.34 -5.55
C ALA A 157 32.49 11.58 -4.61
N ALA A 158 32.45 10.24 -4.59
CA ALA A 158 33.36 9.39 -3.82
C ALA A 158 34.58 8.91 -4.64
N ALA A 159 34.52 9.02 -5.97
CA ALA A 159 35.57 8.60 -6.90
C ALA A 159 36.44 9.75 -7.41
N ALA A 160 36.17 10.99 -6.96
CA ALA A 160 36.90 12.22 -7.28
C ALA A 160 37.47 12.83 -6.01
#